data_AF-A0A3D1LRS5-F1
#
_entry.id   AF-A0A3D1LRS5-F1
#
_cell.length_a   1.000
_cell.length_b   1.000
_cell.length_c   1.000
_cell.angle_alpha   90.00
_cell.angle_beta   90.00
_cell.angle_gamma   90.00
#
_symmetry.space_group_name_H-M   'P 1'
#
loop_
_entity.id
_entity.type
_entity.pdbx_description
1 polymer ?
#
loop_
_entity_poly.entity_id
_entity_poly.type
_entity_poly.pdbx_seq_one_letter_code
_entity_poly.pdbx_strand_id
1 'polypeptide(L)' 'MKLNACLKSLVIGAFALALPMTALAAPAPIVIKFSHVVAVNTPKGQAAEYFKKLAEERTKGAVKVEVYPNSQLYKD' A
#
# COMPACT_ATOMS: atom_id res chain seq x y z
N MET A 1 45.24 -31.63 23.15
CA MET A 1 44.49 -31.62 21.86
C MET A 1 43.09 -30.99 22.02
N LYS A 2 42.96 -29.70 22.38
CA LYS A 2 41.63 -29.04 22.49
C LYS A 2 41.59 -27.56 22.05
N LEU A 3 42.66 -27.02 21.47
CA LEU A 3 42.70 -25.61 21.07
C LEU A 3 42.03 -25.35 19.71
N ASN A 4 42.11 -26.32 18.80
CA ASN A 4 41.60 -26.19 17.42
C ASN A 4 40.09 -26.41 17.31
N ALA A 5 39.44 -26.92 18.37
CA ALA A 5 37.99 -27.14 18.42
C ALA A 5 37.24 -25.84 18.73
N CYS A 6 37.76 -25.01 19.64
CA CYS A 6 37.15 -23.72 20.02
C CYS A 6 37.24 -22.68 18.89
N LEU A 7 38.34 -22.67 18.14
CA LEU A 7 38.53 -21.75 17.01
C LEU A 7 37.59 -22.05 15.82
N LYS A 8 37.26 -23.33 15.59
CA LYS A 8 36.30 -23.74 14.54
C LYS A 8 34.85 -23.43 14.92
N SER A 9 34.51 -23.51 16.20
CA SER A 9 33.18 -23.13 16.71
C SER A 9 32.89 -21.64 16.58
N LEU A 10 33.93 -20.79 16.64
CA LEU A 10 33.77 -19.34 16.54
C LEU A 10 33.53 -18.86 15.11
N VAL A 11 34.11 -19.53 14.11
CA VAL A 11 33.93 -19.18 12.68
C VAL A 11 32.54 -19.58 12.16
N ILE A 12 31.90 -20.60 12.75
CA ILE A 12 30.55 -21.04 12.37
C ILE A 12 29.46 -20.14 13.01
N GLY A 13 29.76 -19.46 14.12
CA GLY A 13 28.82 -18.54 14.79
C GLY A 13 28.73 -17.13 14.19
N ALA A 14 29.65 -16.76 13.30
CA ALA A 14 29.79 -15.38 12.82
C ALA A 14 29.08 -15.07 11.48
N PHE A 15 28.44 -16.05 10.84
CA PHE A 15 27.79 -15.85 9.52
C PHE A 15 26.26 -15.62 9.58
N ALA A 16 25.67 -15.56 10.78
CA ALA A 16 24.22 -15.43 10.98
C ALA A 16 23.72 -13.99 11.20
N LEU A 17 24.60 -13.00 11.18
CA LEU A 17 24.25 -11.60 11.42
C LEU A 17 24.64 -10.74 10.21
N ALA A 18 23.66 -10.02 9.67
CA ALA A 18 23.78 -9.01 8.61
C ALA A 18 23.54 -9.47 7.16
N LEU A 19 22.38 -10.08 6.91
CA LEU A 19 21.61 -9.65 5.74
C LEU A 19 20.76 -8.46 6.20
N PRO A 20 21.07 -7.21 5.81
CA PRO A 20 20.11 -6.13 6.01
C PRO A 20 18.95 -6.47 5.07
N MET A 21 17.87 -6.99 5.64
CA MET A 21 16.57 -6.97 4.99
C MET A 21 16.22 -5.49 4.84
N THR A 22 16.66 -4.87 3.74
CA THR A 22 16.13 -3.60 3.29
C THR A 22 14.67 -3.87 2.99
N ALA A 23 13.81 -3.60 3.98
CA ALA A 23 12.37 -3.62 3.80
C ALA A 23 12.07 -2.67 2.64
N LEU A 24 11.79 -3.23 1.47
CA LEU A 24 11.35 -2.48 0.32
C LEU A 24 9.94 -1.98 0.69
N ALA A 25 9.87 -0.79 1.30
CA ALA A 25 8.60 -0.17 1.62
C ALA A 25 7.86 0.03 0.29
N ALA A 26 6.76 -0.69 0.10
CA ALA A 26 5.90 -0.47 -1.04
C ALA A 26 5.48 1.01 -1.06
N PRO A 27 5.53 1.69 -2.22
CA PRO A 27 5.13 3.09 -2.29
C PRO A 27 3.69 3.24 -1.80
N ALA A 28 3.43 4.30 -1.04
CA ALA A 28 2.10 4.57 -0.52
C ALA A 28 1.09 4.75 -1.68
N PRO A 29 -0.16 4.27 -1.54
CA PRO A 29 -1.17 4.44 -2.59
C PRO A 29 -1.43 5.91 -2.93
N ILE A 30 -1.65 6.19 -4.21
CA ILE A 30 -2.15 7.48 -4.67
C ILE A 30 -3.62 7.60 -4.27
N VAL A 31 -3.97 8.66 -3.53
CA VAL A 31 -5.36 8.89 -3.08
C VAL A 31 -6.02 9.94 -3.96
N ILE A 32 -7.04 9.53 -4.72
CA ILE A 32 -7.90 10.44 -5.48
C ILE A 32 -9.13 10.77 -4.63
N LYS A 33 -9.27 12.03 -4.24
CA LYS A 33 -10.48 12.55 -3.57
C LYS A 33 -11.48 13.02 -4.62
N PHE A 34 -12.43 12.16 -4.96
CA PHE A 34 -13.40 12.40 -6.02
C PHE A 34 -14.67 13.04 -5.46
N SER A 35 -14.75 14.37 -5.52
CA SER A 35 -15.91 15.15 -5.07
C SER A 35 -16.96 15.31 -6.17
N HIS A 36 -18.25 15.25 -5.82
CA HIS A 36 -19.33 15.57 -6.74
C HIS A 36 -20.63 16.03 -6.07
N VAL A 37 -21.45 16.79 -6.81
CA VAL A 37 -22.65 17.46 -6.26
C VAL A 37 -23.90 16.58 -6.05
N VAL A 38 -23.97 15.39 -6.64
CA VAL A 38 -25.18 14.55 -6.61
C VAL A 38 -25.17 13.47 -5.52
N ALA A 39 -26.33 12.85 -5.27
CA ALA A 39 -26.47 11.70 -4.38
C ALA A 39 -25.97 10.38 -5.01
N VAL A 40 -25.66 9.40 -4.15
CA VAL A 40 -25.06 8.10 -4.52
C VAL A 40 -25.96 7.27 -5.47
N ASN A 41 -27.28 7.32 -5.28
CA ASN A 41 -28.25 6.56 -6.07
C ASN A 41 -28.57 7.18 -7.45
N THR A 42 -27.98 8.32 -7.79
CA THR A 42 -28.13 8.92 -9.13
C THR A 42 -27.22 8.21 -10.13
N PRO A 43 -27.46 8.31 -11.45
CA PRO A 43 -26.57 7.74 -12.46
C PRO A 43 -25.11 8.18 -12.32
N LYS A 44 -24.87 9.44 -11.93
CA LYS A 44 -23.52 9.97 -11.71
C LYS A 44 -22.90 9.47 -10.39
N GLY A 45 -23.70 9.31 -9.32
CA GLY A 45 -23.24 8.69 -8.09
C GLY A 45 -22.82 7.23 -8.29
N GLN A 46 -23.64 6.47 -9.01
CA GLN A 46 -23.32 5.08 -9.37
C GLN A 46 -22.10 4.98 -10.28
N ALA A 47 -21.94 5.91 -11.23
CA ALA A 47 -20.75 5.98 -12.08
C ALA A 47 -19.49 6.30 -11.26
N ALA A 48 -19.57 7.17 -10.25
CA ALA A 48 -18.45 7.49 -9.36
C ALA A 48 -18.00 6.26 -8.55
N GLU A 49 -18.93 5.49 -8.00
CA GLU A 49 -18.63 4.23 -7.29
C GLU A 49 -18.06 3.16 -8.24
N TYR A 50 -18.57 3.08 -9.47
CA TYR A 50 -18.03 2.17 -10.47
C TYR A 50 -16.61 2.56 -10.91
N PHE A 51 -16.34 3.86 -11.06
CA PHE A 51 -15.00 4.38 -11.31
C PHE A 51 -14.03 3.99 -10.18
N LYS A 52 -14.42 4.21 -8.92
CA LYS A 52 -13.63 3.77 -7.75
C LYS A 52 -13.27 2.29 -7.86
N LYS A 53 -14.26 1.43 -8.05
CA LYS A 53 -14.05 -0.02 -8.18
C LYS A 53 -13.01 -0.35 -9.26
N LEU A 54 -13.21 0.18 -10.47
CA LEU A 54 -12.33 -0.12 -11.61
C LEU A 54 -10.92 0.44 -11.44
N ALA A 55 -10.78 1.63 -10.85
CA ALA A 55 -9.49 2.25 -10.61
C ALA A 55 -8.67 1.44 -9.60
N GLU A 56 -9.28 1.06 -8.48
CA GLU A 56 -8.63 0.27 -7.44
C GLU A 56 -8.24 -1.13 -7.96
N GLU A 57 -9.14 -1.79 -8.70
CA GLU A 57 -8.89 -3.11 -9.29
C GLU A 57 -7.76 -3.09 -10.32
N ARG A 58 -7.82 -2.18 -11.31
CA ARG A 58 -6.87 -2.15 -12.42
C ARG A 58 -5.48 -1.65 -12.01
N THR A 59 -5.40 -0.87 -10.95
CA THR A 59 -4.12 -0.38 -10.41
C THR A 59 -3.56 -1.30 -9.34
N LYS A 60 -4.21 -2.43 -9.05
CA LYS A 60 -3.79 -3.39 -8.02
C LYS A 60 -3.57 -2.71 -6.67
N GLY A 61 -4.44 -1.77 -6.31
CA GLY A 61 -4.37 -0.99 -5.08
C GLY A 61 -3.33 0.13 -5.06
N ALA A 62 -2.60 0.37 -6.15
CA ALA A 62 -1.69 1.53 -6.25
C ALA A 62 -2.44 2.86 -6.26
N VAL A 63 -3.72 2.86 -6.66
CA VAL A 63 -4.63 4.00 -6.55
C VAL A 63 -5.80 3.62 -5.64
N LYS A 64 -6.13 4.51 -4.72
CA LYS A 64 -7.32 4.48 -3.87
C LYS A 64 -8.23 5.64 -4.25
N VAL A 65 -9.53 5.39 -4.41
CA VAL A 65 -10.50 6.44 -4.73
C VAL A 65 -11.47 6.63 -3.57
N GLU A 66 -11.51 7.86 -3.05
CA GLU A 66 -12.40 8.28 -1.98
C GLU A 66 -13.50 9.15 -2.60
N VAL A 67 -14.72 8.63 -2.67
CA VAL A 67 -15.87 9.32 -3.28
C VAL A 67 -16.58 10.16 -2.22
N TYR A 68 -16.82 11.44 -2.55
CA TYR A 68 -17.50 12.40 -1.68
C TYR A 68 -18.74 12.95 -2.41
N PRO A 69 -19.93 12.37 -2.17
CA PRO A 69 -21.18 12.81 -2.79
C PRO A 69 -21.72 14.09 -2.14
N ASN A 70 -22.80 14.65 -2.71
CA ASN A 70 -23.55 15.80 -2.16
C ASN A 70 -22.67 17.01 -1.76
N SER A 71 -21.61 17.29 -2.53
CA SER A 71 -20.69 18.41 -2.25
C SER A 71 -20.09 18.38 -0.83
N GLN A 72 -19.90 17.18 -0.26
CA GLN A 72 -19.40 17.00 1.11
C GLN A 72 -17.98 17.53 1.31
N LEU A 73 -17.12 17.39 0.30
CA LEU A 73 -15.72 17.78 0.39
C LEU A 73 -15.48 19.22 -0.06
N TYR A 74 -16.08 19.62 -1.18
CA TYR A 74 -15.99 20.96 -1.74
C TYR A 74 -17.38 21.44 -2.14
N LYS A 75 -17.65 22.73 -1.92
CA LYS A 75 -18.89 23.38 -2.33
C LYS A 75 -18.71 23.92 -3.74
N ASP A 76 -19.58 23.46 -4.64
CA ASP A 76 -19.90 24.10 -5.92
C ASP A 76 -21.11 25.02 -5.71
#